data_AF-A0A8X8ZEF2-F1
#
_entry.id   AF-A0A8X8ZEF2-F1
#
_cell.length_a   1.000
_cell.length_b   1.000
_cell.length_c   1.000
_cell.angle_alpha   90.00
_cell.angle_beta   90.00
_cell.angle_gamma   90.00
#
_symmetry.space_group_name_H-M   'P 1'
#
loop_
_entity.id
_entity.type
_entity.pdbx_description
1 polymer ?
#
loop_
_entity_poly.entity_id
_entity_poly.type
_entity_poly.pdbx_seq_one_letter_code
_entity_poly.pdbx_strand_id
1 'polypeptide(L)'
;MSYLDFIFGLLGNFVSLMVFLAPVPTFIQICKKKSTEGFQSVLYVVGLFSAMLWIYYAMLKTDTTLLITINSVGCFVHTAYISFYLCYAPKSARLHLILFCDFDVVTLSALVCPEIVPTLPQLVRRDNFDLQNEIHIANNST
;
A
#
# COMPACT_ATOMS: atom_id res chain seq x y z
N MET A 1 -6.24 5.50 21.67
CA MET A 1 -5.23 6.50 21.23
C MET A 1 -5.16 7.70 22.16
N SER A 2 -3.97 8.09 22.64
CA SER A 2 -3.83 9.30 23.47
C SER A 2 -3.85 10.58 22.61
N TYR A 3 -4.14 11.73 23.23
CA TYR A 3 -4.17 13.02 22.52
C TYR A 3 -2.84 13.38 21.85
N LEU A 4 -1.72 13.00 22.49
CA LEU A 4 -0.39 13.22 21.94
C LEU A 4 -0.15 12.36 20.69
N ASP A 5 -0.52 11.07 20.73
CA ASP A 5 -0.39 10.16 19.57
C ASP A 5 -1.14 10.69 18.35
N PHE A 6 -2.30 11.29 18.56
CA PHE A 6 -3.10 11.90 17.50
C PHE A 6 -2.44 13.13 16.88
N ILE A 7 -1.91 14.04 17.71
CA ILE A 7 -1.19 15.21 17.21
C ILE A 7 0.04 14.80 16.41
N PHE A 8 0.84 13.88 16.94
CA PHE A 8 2.04 13.40 16.23
C PHE A 8 1.68 12.65 14.96
N GLY A 9 0.62 11.85 14.97
CA GLY A 9 0.10 11.18 13.78
C GLY A 9 -0.32 12.15 12.69
N LEU A 10 -1.04 13.22 13.05
CA LEU A 10 -1.48 14.24 12.10
C LEU A 10 -0.31 15.05 11.54
N LEU A 11 0.63 15.47 12.39
CA LEU A 11 1.82 16.20 11.97
C LEU A 11 2.70 15.33 11.05
N GLY A 12 2.89 14.06 11.40
CA GLY A 12 3.62 13.10 10.58
C GLY A 12 2.99 12.92 9.21
N ASN A 13 1.65 12.79 9.14
CA ASN A 13 0.93 12.71 7.87
C ASN A 13 1.19 13.94 6.99
N PHE A 14 1.13 15.14 7.56
CA PHE A 14 1.36 16.38 6.82
C PHE A 14 2.77 16.48 6.25
N VAL A 15 3.79 16.16 7.06
CA VAL A 15 5.19 16.15 6.62
C VAL A 15 5.41 15.07 5.55
N SER A 16 4.85 13.88 5.72
CA SER A 16 4.96 12.80 4.74
C SER A 16 4.35 13.17 3.39
N LEU A 17 3.21 13.89 3.36
CA LEU A 17 2.64 14.40 2.11
C LEU A 17 3.61 15.35 1.39
N MET A 18 4.29 16.24 2.12
CA MET A 18 5.30 17.13 1.53
C MET A 18 6.47 16.34 0.94
N VAL A 19 6.93 15.31 1.65
CA VAL A 19 8.01 14.43 1.18
C VAL A 19 7.60 13.66 -0.08
N PHE A 20 6.36 13.16 -0.15
CA PHE A 20 5.84 12.48 -1.35
C PHE A 20 5.72 13.41 -2.56
N LEU A 21 5.51 14.70 -2.34
CA LEU A 21 5.46 15.71 -3.40
C LEU A 21 6.83 16.27 -3.79
N ALA A 22 7.88 16.06 -2.99
CA ALA A 22 9.24 16.53 -3.27
C ALA A 22 9.79 16.11 -4.66
N PRO A 23 9.49 14.92 -5.21
CA PRO A 23 9.96 14.52 -6.55
C PRO A 23 9.18 15.14 -7.72
N VAL A 24 8.06 15.82 -7.48
CA VAL A 24 7.20 16.38 -8.56
C VAL A 24 7.98 17.28 -9.53
N PRO A 25 8.85 18.21 -9.09
CA PRO A 25 9.66 19.02 -10.00
C PRO A 25 10.57 18.17 -10.89
N THR A 26 11.12 17.08 -10.36
CA THR A 26 11.96 16.14 -11.13
C THR A 26 11.14 15.44 -12.21
N PHE A 27 9.92 14.99 -11.90
CA PHE A 27 9.02 14.40 -12.90
C PHE A 27 8.65 15.36 -14.01
N ILE A 28 8.39 16.63 -13.69
CA ILE A 28 8.12 17.66 -14.69
C ILE A 28 9.31 17.81 -15.66
N GLN A 29 10.55 17.71 -15.17
CA GLN A 29 11.73 17.74 -16.04
C GLN A 29 11.80 16.50 -16.95
N ILE A 30 11.53 15.31 -16.42
CA ILE A 30 11.49 14.08 -17.23
C ILE A 30 10.42 14.17 -18.32
N CYS A 31 9.22 14.69 -18.02
CA CYS A 31 8.17 14.96 -19.02
C CYS A 31 8.69 15.84 -20.15
N LYS A 32 9.33 16.96 -19.80
CA LYS A 32 9.84 17.96 -20.75
C LYS A 32 10.94 17.38 -21.64
N LYS A 33 11.83 16.57 -21.05
CA LYS A 33 12.98 16.00 -21.74
C LYS A 33 12.69 14.68 -22.44
N LYS A 34 11.55 14.04 -22.16
CA LYS A 34 11.14 12.71 -22.64
C LYS A 34 12.19 11.61 -22.42
N SER A 35 13.05 11.78 -21.41
CA SER A 35 14.14 10.87 -21.08
C SER A 35 14.32 10.87 -19.56
N THR A 36 14.55 9.70 -19.00
CA THR A 36 14.76 9.54 -17.56
C THR A 36 16.15 9.99 -17.10
N GLU A 37 17.06 10.38 -18.01
CA GLU A 37 18.40 10.96 -17.71
C GLU A 37 19.19 10.26 -16.56
N GLY A 38 19.05 8.94 -16.42
CA GLY A 38 19.74 8.17 -15.38
C GLY A 38 19.03 8.15 -14.01
N PHE A 39 17.83 8.69 -13.92
CA PHE A 39 16.96 8.60 -12.75
C PHE A 39 16.74 7.13 -12.37
N GLN A 40 16.96 6.79 -11.10
CA GLN A 40 16.84 5.42 -10.62
C GLN A 40 15.44 5.17 -10.06
N SER A 41 14.66 4.37 -10.77
CA SER A 41 13.30 3.98 -10.36
C SER A 41 13.26 3.03 -9.16
N VAL A 42 14.39 2.41 -8.82
CA VAL A 42 14.53 1.46 -7.69
C VAL A 42 14.05 2.08 -6.39
N LEU A 43 14.32 3.38 -6.17
CA LEU A 43 13.91 4.07 -4.94
C LEU A 43 12.39 4.11 -4.77
N TYR A 44 11.63 4.17 -5.87
CA TYR A 44 10.17 4.16 -5.83
C TYR A 44 9.60 2.76 -5.60
N VAL A 45 10.25 1.73 -6.13
CA VAL A 45 9.86 0.33 -5.90
C VAL A 45 10.09 -0.05 -4.44
N VAL A 46 11.27 0.27 -3.89
CA VAL A 46 11.56 0.08 -2.46
C VAL A 46 10.60 0.87 -1.57
N GLY A 47 10.25 2.11 -1.96
CA GLY A 47 9.25 2.92 -1.26
C GLY A 47 7.86 2.28 -1.28
N LEU A 48 7.44 1.74 -2.42
CA LEU A 48 6.17 1.01 -2.56
C LEU A 48 6.13 -0.22 -1.65
N PHE A 49 7.19 -1.04 -1.66
CA PHE A 49 7.32 -2.20 -0.79
C PHE A 49 7.26 -1.80 0.69
N SER A 50 7.97 -0.75 1.09
CA SER A 50 7.94 -0.24 2.46
C SER A 50 6.53 0.21 2.88
N ALA A 51 5.83 0.95 2.02
CA ALA A 51 4.48 1.40 2.31
C ALA A 51 3.49 0.22 2.47
N MET A 52 3.62 -0.81 1.62
CA MET A 52 2.83 -2.04 1.73
C MET A 52 3.10 -2.78 3.05
N LEU A 53 4.37 -2.86 3.50
CA LEU A 53 4.71 -3.46 4.80
C LEU A 53 4.12 -2.66 5.97
N TRP A 54 4.12 -1.34 5.90
CA TRP A 54 3.51 -0.50 6.94
C TRP A 54 2.00 -0.63 6.99
N ILE A 55 1.33 -0.76 5.83
CA ILE A 55 -0.11 -1.06 5.77
C ILE A 55 -0.37 -2.43 6.39
N TYR A 56 0.41 -3.45 6.02
CA TYR A 56 0.28 -4.79 6.61
C TYR A 56 0.45 -4.77 8.13
N TYR A 57 1.50 -4.11 8.62
CA TYR A 57 1.71 -3.93 10.06
C TYR A 57 0.52 -3.23 10.73
N ALA A 58 -0.01 -2.18 10.09
CA ALA A 58 -1.15 -1.43 10.62
C ALA A 58 -2.42 -2.28 10.68
N MET A 59 -2.65 -3.19 9.72
CA MET A 59 -3.78 -4.13 9.75
C MET A 59 -3.72 -5.11 10.93
N LEU A 60 -2.51 -5.45 11.41
CA LEU A 60 -2.32 -6.34 12.57
C LEU A 60 -2.49 -5.63 13.92
N LYS A 61 -2.52 -4.30 13.94
CA LYS A 61 -2.54 -3.47 15.16
C LYS A 61 -3.83 -2.64 15.22
N THR A 62 -4.41 -2.51 16.41
CA THR A 62 -5.53 -1.60 16.64
C THR A 62 -5.05 -0.13 16.72
N ASP A 63 -5.95 0.82 16.47
CA ASP A 63 -5.71 2.28 16.53
C ASP A 63 -4.65 2.84 15.55
N THR A 64 -4.44 2.21 14.38
CA THR A 64 -3.40 2.59 13.40
C THR A 64 -3.92 3.32 12.16
N THR A 65 -5.14 3.88 12.19
CA THR A 65 -5.82 4.47 11.02
C THR A 65 -5.00 5.55 10.30
N LEU A 66 -4.29 6.43 11.04
CA LEU A 66 -3.44 7.47 10.44
C LEU A 66 -2.21 6.89 9.73
N LEU A 67 -1.72 5.72 10.18
CA LEU A 67 -0.60 5.01 9.56
C LEU A 67 -1.03 4.34 8.26
N ILE A 68 -2.22 3.73 8.23
CA ILE A 68 -2.84 3.20 7.01
C ILE A 68 -3.01 4.33 5.99
N THR A 69 -3.62 5.44 6.42
CA THR A 69 -3.94 6.57 5.53
C THR A 69 -2.71 7.09 4.80
N ILE A 70 -1.63 7.40 5.53
CA ILE A 70 -0.43 7.98 4.90
C ILE A 70 0.29 6.99 3.99
N ASN A 71 0.37 5.71 4.38
CA ASN A 71 1.04 4.71 3.56
C ASN A 71 0.20 4.33 2.34
N SER A 72 -1.14 4.39 2.41
CA SER A 72 -2.00 4.23 1.23
C SER A 72 -1.77 5.36 0.22
N VAL A 73 -1.64 6.61 0.68
CA VAL A 73 -1.24 7.73 -0.20
C VAL A 73 0.16 7.50 -0.76
N GLY A 74 1.10 7.04 0.07
CA GLY A 74 2.45 6.67 -0.36
C GLY A 74 2.46 5.61 -1.46
N CYS A 75 1.69 4.53 -1.30
CA CYS A 75 1.51 3.51 -2.33
C CYS A 75 1.02 4.13 -3.64
N PHE A 76 -0.04 4.94 -3.60
CA PHE A 76 -0.58 5.59 -4.79
C PHE A 76 0.47 6.46 -5.50
N VAL A 77 1.20 7.29 -4.75
CA VAL A 77 2.24 8.18 -5.28
C VAL A 77 3.41 7.39 -5.87
N HIS A 78 3.91 6.37 -5.17
CA HIS A 78 5.00 5.53 -5.67
C HIS A 78 4.59 4.75 -6.92
N THR A 79 3.38 4.21 -6.97
CA THR A 79 2.84 3.56 -8.17
C THR A 79 2.76 4.54 -9.33
N ALA A 80 2.25 5.76 -9.13
CA ALA A 80 2.19 6.77 -10.19
C ALA A 80 3.58 7.11 -10.75
N TYR A 81 4.59 7.24 -9.88
CA TYR A 81 5.98 7.47 -10.26
C TYR A 81 6.61 6.31 -11.02
N ILE A 82 6.34 5.06 -10.60
CA ILE A 82 6.75 3.84 -11.31
C ILE A 82 6.10 3.77 -12.69
N SER A 83 4.79 4.00 -12.78
CA SER A 83 4.05 3.99 -14.05
C SER A 83 4.59 5.04 -15.02
N PHE A 84 4.83 6.25 -14.53
CA PHE A 84 5.44 7.29 -15.33
C PHE A 84 6.84 6.89 -15.82
N TYR A 85 7.68 6.36 -14.94
CA TYR A 85 9.02 5.89 -15.32
C TYR A 85 8.97 4.81 -16.41
N LEU A 86 8.03 3.86 -16.33
CA LEU A 86 7.83 2.83 -17.35
C LEU A 86 7.50 3.38 -18.74
N CYS A 87 6.82 4.53 -18.82
CA CYS A 87 6.48 5.18 -20.09
C CYS A 87 7.71 5.77 -20.80
N TYR A 88 8.71 6.27 -20.05
CA TYR A 88 9.87 6.98 -20.60
C TYR A 88 11.17 6.17 -20.58
N ALA A 89 11.22 5.05 -19.84
CA ALA A 89 12.43 4.26 -19.68
C ALA A 89 12.77 3.36 -20.89
N PRO A 90 14.06 3.10 -21.15
CA PRO A 90 14.51 2.14 -22.15
C PRO A 90 14.09 0.71 -21.80
N LYS A 91 13.97 -0.17 -22.81
CA LYS A 91 13.44 -1.55 -22.66
C LYS A 91 14.15 -2.37 -21.56
N SER A 92 15.47 -2.25 -21.42
CA SER A 92 16.24 -2.97 -20.40
C SER A 92 15.88 -2.52 -18.97
N ALA A 93 15.76 -1.21 -18.74
CA ALA A 93 15.37 -0.66 -17.45
C ALA A 93 13.91 -1.03 -17.09
N ARG A 94 13.02 -1.11 -18.09
CA ARG A 94 11.62 -1.55 -17.89
C ARG A 94 11.55 -2.99 -17.41
N LEU A 95 12.36 -3.89 -17.98
CA LEU A 95 12.39 -5.30 -17.57
C LEU A 95 12.86 -5.43 -16.11
N HIS A 96 13.94 -4.75 -15.73
CA HIS A 96 14.40 -4.75 -14.33
C HIS A 96 13.33 -4.23 -13.37
N LEU A 97 12.60 -3.18 -13.75
CA LEU A 97 11.53 -2.64 -12.91
C LEU A 97 10.40 -3.65 -12.69
N ILE A 98 9.94 -4.31 -13.76
CA ILE A 98 8.88 -5.32 -13.69
C ILE A 98 9.33 -6.47 -12.79
N LEU A 99 10.56 -6.96 -12.95
CA LEU A 99 11.12 -8.01 -12.11
C LEU A 99 11.17 -7.61 -10.62
N PHE A 100 11.52 -6.37 -10.30
CA PHE A 100 11.48 -5.89 -8.92
C PHE A 100 10.04 -5.78 -8.39
N CYS A 101 9.09 -5.29 -9.18
CA CYS A 101 7.68 -5.25 -8.77
C CYS A 101 7.12 -6.66 -8.55
N ASP A 102 7.44 -7.61 -9.42
CA ASP A 102 7.04 -9.02 -9.26
C ASP A 102 7.65 -9.61 -7.99
N PHE A 103 8.92 -9.34 -7.72
CA PHE A 103 9.58 -9.76 -6.49
C PHE A 103 8.91 -9.19 -5.24
N ASP A 104 8.53 -7.91 -5.24
CA ASP A 104 7.84 -7.27 -4.12
C ASP A 104 6.48 -7.95 -3.85
N VAL A 105 5.69 -8.20 -4.89
CA VAL A 105 4.36 -8.84 -4.78
C VAL A 105 4.50 -10.27 -4.26
N VAL A 106 5.44 -11.04 -4.80
CA VAL A 106 5.71 -12.42 -4.35
C VAL A 106 6.13 -12.41 -2.87
N THR A 107 7.06 -11.52 -2.50
CA THR A 107 7.53 -11.41 -1.12
C THR A 107 6.40 -11.07 -0.15
N LEU A 108 5.54 -10.12 -0.49
CA LEU A 108 4.39 -9.76 0.33
C LEU A 108 3.37 -10.89 0.43
N SER A 109 3.07 -11.57 -0.68
CA SER A 109 2.15 -12.71 -0.66
C SER A 109 2.66 -13.84 0.23
N ALA A 110 3.96 -14.15 0.16
CA ALA A 110 4.60 -15.17 1.00
C ALA A 110 4.62 -14.77 2.49
N LEU A 111 4.75 -13.47 2.80
CA LEU A 111 4.70 -12.96 4.16
C LEU A 111 3.30 -13.02 4.78
N VAL A 112 2.27 -12.74 3.98
CA VAL A 112 0.87 -12.63 4.43
C VAL A 112 0.17 -14.00 4.48
N CYS A 113 0.48 -14.90 3.53
CA CYS A 113 -0.15 -16.22 3.41
C CYS A 113 -0.17 -17.05 4.71
N PRO A 114 0.94 -17.17 5.48
CA PRO A 114 0.97 -17.94 6.71
C PRO A 114 -0.02 -17.45 7.79
N GLU A 115 -0.32 -16.16 7.82
CA GLU A 115 -1.24 -15.56 8.80
C GLU A 115 -2.72 -15.69 8.37
N ILE A 116 -2.99 -15.59 7.06
CA ILE A 116 -4.36 -15.66 6.50
C ILE A 116 -4.88 -17.11 6.44
N VAL A 117 -4.05 -18.05 5.99
CA VAL A 117 -4.48 -19.45 5.72
C VAL A 117 -5.11 -20.13 6.94
N PRO A 118 -4.57 -20.02 8.18
CA PRO A 118 -5.17 -20.62 9.37
C PRO A 118 -6.49 -19.97 9.79
N THR A 119 -6.69 -18.70 9.42
CA THR A 119 -7.83 -17.87 9.85
C THR A 119 -9.05 -18.06 8.94
N LEU A 120 -8.83 -18.42 7.67
CA LEU A 120 -9.88 -18.59 6.66
C LEU A 120 -11.01 -19.57 7.05
N PRO A 121 -10.74 -20.76 7.62
CA PRO A 121 -11.81 -21.69 8.03
C PRO A 121 -12.69 -21.14 9.17
N GLN A 122 -12.11 -20.29 10.04
CA GLN A 122 -12.85 -19.67 11.14
C GLN A 122 -13.74 -18.52 10.66
N LEU A 123 -13.26 -17.73 9.69
CA LEU A 123 -14.04 -16.65 9.07
C LEU A 123 -15.25 -17.22 8.32
N VAL A 124 -15.05 -18.24 7.48
CA VAL A 124 -16.15 -18.91 6.76
C VAL A 124 -17.17 -19.53 7.73
N ARG A 125 -16.71 -20.10 8.85
CA ARG A 125 -17.62 -20.64 9.88
C ARG A 125 -18.43 -19.53 10.57
N ARG A 126 -17.80 -18.39 10.86
CA ARG A 126 -18.44 -17.25 11.54
C ARG A 126 -19.52 -16.62 10.67
N ASP A 127 -19.22 -16.35 9.40
CA ASP A 127 -20.21 -15.79 8.45
C ASP A 127 -21.43 -16.71 8.30
N ASN A 128 -21.21 -18.03 8.21
CA ASN A 128 -22.31 -19.00 8.15
C ASN A 128 -23.20 -18.97 9.40
N PHE A 129 -22.61 -18.74 10.58
CA PHE A 129 -23.35 -18.64 11.83
C PHE A 129 -24.16 -17.34 11.92
N ASP A 130 -23.56 -16.21 11.51
CA ASP A 130 -24.24 -14.91 11.49
C ASP A 130 -25.42 -14.93 10.50
N LEU A 131 -25.24 -15.55 9.32
CA LEU A 131 -26.32 -15.75 8.34
C LEU A 131 -27.49 -16.59 8.91
N GLN A 132 -27.17 -17.67 9.63
CA GLN A 132 -28.19 -18.52 10.24
C GLN A 132 -28.98 -17.78 11.33
N ASN A 133 -28.32 -16.94 12.13
CA ASN A 133 -29.00 -16.12 13.12
C ASN A 133 -29.92 -15.08 12.49
N GLU A 134 -29.49 -14.41 11.41
CA GLU A 134 -30.37 -13.46 10.70
C GLU A 134 -31.61 -14.15 10.11
N ILE A 135 -31.45 -15.31 9.48
CA ILE A 135 -32.58 -16.10 8.95
C ILE A 135 -33.53 -16.51 10.08
N HIS A 136 -32.99 -16.93 11.22
CA HIS A 136 -33.81 -17.32 12.36
C HIS A 136 -34.61 -16.14 12.92
N ILE A 137 -34.01 -14.95 13.00
CA ILE A 137 -34.69 -13.72 13.45
C ILE A 137 -35.78 -13.31 12.45
N ALA A 138 -35.51 -13.37 11.15
CA ALA A 138 -36.46 -13.02 10.09
C ALA A 138 -37.70 -13.94 10.09
N ASN A 139 -37.51 -15.25 10.33
CA ASN A 139 -38.61 -16.21 10.33
C ASN A 139 -39.49 -16.16 11.60
N ASN A 140 -38.98 -15.57 12.70
CA ASN A 140 -39.69 -15.52 13.98
C ASN A 140 -40.34 -14.15 14.25
N SER A 141 -40.28 -13.24 13.27
CA SER A 141 -40.85 -11.88 13.33
C SER A 141 -42.09 -11.70 12.42
N THR A 142 -42.53 -12.77 11.74
CA THR A 142 -43.80 -12.89 11.00
C THR A 142 -44.74 -13.88 11.68
#